data_AF-A0A3E0WUZ9-F1
#
_entry.id   AF-A0A3E0WUZ9-F1
#
_cell.length_a   1.000
_cell.length_b   1.000
_cell.length_c   1.000
_cell.angle_alpha   90.00
_cell.angle_beta   90.00
_cell.angle_gamma   90.00
#
_symmetry.space_group_name_H-M   'P 1'
#
loop_
_entity.id
_entity.type
_entity.pdbx_description
1 polymer ?
#
loop_
_entity_poly.entity_id
_entity_poly.type
_entity_poly.pdbx_seq_one_letter_code
_entity_poly.pdbx_strand_id
1 'polypeptide(L)'
;MKDVLEATFRAELADKHGSKVELYSREVILGARYMGFRNLSGRVLGAEEPMSLGEYLVHNLLGPEERKSVFTSPYDLGNRAALDSDAARQQALSRYLGGLTASVDNVPRRTISNVEDVLKKLKHIVRDLTGYDYKAYTEGCIGCADAHESASYAVKALCTLFRYRLEWPKAFSQFNPPSPKKANLELRDAHPLRWHDDTPEKGVSIYADLKLSLTHGMDAEDVETLVPILKRIAGRYAESSFVVPTLLALRVDNPHLKGMLPSLKEIERALPLGERVLPERLDKSLYVGLVMREIEHRVAGKQYINEFLAGDKAAVPRVGNSAYEALSNVLVAQAKEDEGGFRAAIRRLTGHDFSDEEFTRASALSECLRWFVKSPLEHDLRYNRLELLAALIACLGRAAERITIKAYWYRKETSSNRPVYYLERVQGFKDLAGIPEFYQEYWFRRYALVLSRLVLSEDLWHENNQFEQFECARIIRLFQTHSFRDAAALVNAYLKASRSPPSVGGPPGA
;
A
#
# COMPACT_ATOMS: atom_id res chain seq x y z
N MET A 1 16.20 25.44 5.43
CA MET A 1 15.22 24.43 4.96
C MET A 1 14.14 24.18 6.01
N LYS A 2 14.51 23.85 7.26
CA LYS A 2 13.59 23.72 8.41
C LYS A 2 12.63 24.90 8.57
N ASP A 3 13.15 26.13 8.64
CA ASP A 3 12.33 27.33 8.86
C ASP A 3 11.35 27.62 7.70
N VAL A 4 11.77 27.29 6.48
CA VAL A 4 10.93 27.44 5.28
C VAL A 4 9.78 26.44 5.31
N LEU A 5 10.06 25.17 5.61
CA LEU A 5 9.03 24.13 5.75
C LEU A 5 8.06 24.46 6.88
N GLU A 6 8.56 24.92 8.03
CA GLU A 6 7.72 25.32 9.15
C GLU A 6 6.80 26.49 8.79
N ALA A 7 7.33 27.52 8.12
CA ALA A 7 6.53 28.64 7.63
C ALA A 7 5.43 28.19 6.66
N THR A 8 5.75 27.27 5.74
CA THR A 8 4.77 26.67 4.82
C THR A 8 3.68 25.91 5.58
N PHE A 9 4.03 25.05 6.54
CA PHE A 9 3.05 24.29 7.31
C PHE A 9 2.16 25.19 8.18
N ARG A 10 2.71 26.25 8.76
CA ARG A 10 1.94 27.26 9.50
C ARG A 10 0.96 27.99 8.59
N ALA A 11 1.39 28.35 7.38
CA ALA A 11 0.52 29.01 6.40
C ALA A 11 -0.63 28.09 5.96
N GLU A 12 -0.35 26.81 5.64
CA GLU A 12 -1.38 25.83 5.27
C GLU A 12 -2.37 25.54 6.41
N LEU A 13 -1.87 25.43 7.66
CA LEU A 13 -2.70 25.23 8.84
C LEU A 13 -3.60 26.45 9.08
N ALA A 14 -3.06 27.66 8.94
CA ALA A 14 -3.80 28.90 9.10
C ALA A 14 -4.88 29.08 8.02
N ASP A 15 -4.57 28.73 6.77
CA ASP A 15 -5.51 28.79 5.64
C ASP A 15 -6.69 27.82 5.83
N LYS A 16 -6.42 26.57 6.22
CA LYS A 16 -7.45 25.52 6.36
C LYS A 16 -8.21 25.55 7.68
N HIS A 17 -7.57 26.01 8.76
CA HIS A 17 -8.10 25.84 10.12
C HIS A 17 -8.08 27.11 10.98
N GLY A 18 -7.59 28.23 10.43
CA GLY A 18 -7.55 29.54 11.09
C GLY A 18 -6.23 29.84 11.80
N SER A 19 -5.88 31.12 11.89
CA SER A 19 -4.58 31.62 12.37
C SER A 19 -4.30 31.43 13.87
N LYS A 20 -5.27 30.98 14.66
CA LYS A 20 -5.12 30.74 16.11
C LYS A 20 -4.61 29.33 16.45
N VAL A 21 -4.48 28.44 15.48
CA VAL A 21 -4.07 27.06 15.70
C VAL A 21 -2.55 26.96 15.69
N GLU A 22 -1.96 26.53 16.80
CA GLU A 22 -0.51 26.35 16.91
C GLU A 22 -0.05 25.00 16.35
N LEU A 23 0.94 25.04 15.46
CA LEU A 23 1.50 23.87 14.77
C LEU A 23 1.98 22.76 15.74
N TYR A 24 2.53 23.14 16.89
CA TYR A 24 3.07 22.23 17.90
C TYR A 24 2.08 21.96 19.04
N SER A 25 0.79 22.25 18.87
CA SER A 25 -0.22 21.96 19.91
C SER A 25 -0.57 20.48 19.97
N ARG A 26 -1.03 20.03 21.15
CA ARG A 26 -1.61 18.69 21.34
C ARG A 26 -2.75 18.44 20.34
N GLU A 27 -3.60 19.42 20.09
CA GLU A 27 -4.71 19.27 19.16
C GLU A 27 -4.23 19.00 17.74
N VAL A 28 -3.20 19.71 17.27
CA VAL A 28 -2.64 19.46 15.95
C VAL A 28 -1.97 18.09 15.89
N ILE A 29 -1.12 17.73 16.86
CA ILE A 29 -0.31 16.49 16.82
C ILE A 29 -1.12 15.22 17.12
N LEU A 30 -2.13 15.31 17.99
CA LEU A 30 -2.87 14.16 18.52
C LEU A 30 -4.37 14.19 18.21
N GLY A 31 -4.91 15.30 17.71
CA GLY A 31 -6.35 15.47 17.51
C GLY A 31 -6.86 14.93 16.17
N ALA A 32 -8.04 14.31 16.24
CA ALA A 32 -8.74 13.74 15.09
C ALA A 32 -9.05 14.78 13.99
N ARG A 33 -9.29 16.04 14.37
CA ARG A 33 -9.67 17.14 13.47
C ARG A 33 -8.59 17.47 12.44
N TYR A 34 -7.32 17.23 12.77
CA TYR A 34 -6.16 17.60 11.94
C TYR A 34 -5.51 16.39 11.26
N MET A 35 -6.15 15.22 11.33
CA MET A 35 -5.61 13.97 10.79
C MET A 35 -5.17 14.13 9.33
N GLY A 36 -6.09 14.52 8.43
CA GLY A 36 -5.81 14.73 7.00
C GLY A 36 -4.67 15.71 6.70
N PHE A 37 -4.51 16.73 7.55
CA PHE A 37 -3.40 17.68 7.44
C PHE A 37 -2.06 17.04 7.78
N ARG A 38 -2.01 16.27 8.88
CA ARG A 38 -0.79 15.60 9.38
C ARG A 38 -0.26 14.50 8.45
N ASN A 39 -1.14 13.79 7.75
CA ASN A 39 -0.80 12.55 7.04
C ASN A 39 -0.91 12.66 5.50
N LEU A 40 -1.85 13.45 4.95
CA LEU A 40 -2.18 13.46 3.52
C LEU A 40 -1.67 14.72 2.79
N SER A 41 -1.81 15.92 3.38
CA SER A 41 -1.41 17.16 2.67
C SER A 41 0.02 17.63 2.91
N GLY A 42 0.68 17.19 3.99
CA GLY A 42 1.99 17.69 4.39
C GLY A 42 3.15 16.75 4.12
N ARG A 43 3.24 16.11 2.95
CA ARG A 43 4.46 15.34 2.62
C ARG A 43 5.61 16.31 2.36
N VAL A 44 6.70 16.16 3.12
CA VAL A 44 7.93 16.92 2.89
C VAL A 44 8.56 16.42 1.59
N LEU A 45 8.39 17.16 0.50
CA LEU A 45 9.06 16.90 -0.77
C LEU A 45 10.54 17.34 -0.65
N GLY A 46 11.48 16.43 -0.92
CA GLY A 46 12.92 16.70 -0.87
C GLY A 46 13.72 15.89 0.16
N ALA A 47 13.08 15.04 0.96
CA ALA A 47 13.76 13.98 1.70
C ALA A 47 14.01 12.76 0.79
N GLU A 48 15.06 11.96 1.05
CA GLU A 48 15.33 10.72 0.28
C GLU A 48 14.13 9.76 0.29
N GLU A 49 13.28 9.82 1.33
CA GLU A 49 11.98 9.14 1.38
C GLU A 49 10.87 10.06 1.91
N PRO A 50 9.66 10.07 1.30
CA PRO A 50 8.57 10.93 1.74
C PRO A 50 8.14 10.65 3.19
N MET A 51 8.23 11.64 4.06
CA MET A 51 7.76 11.60 5.45
C MET A 51 6.43 12.34 5.59
N SER A 52 5.52 11.83 6.42
CA SER A 52 4.31 12.58 6.77
C SER A 52 4.67 13.80 7.62
N LEU A 53 3.85 14.86 7.57
CA LEU A 53 4.07 16.05 8.39
C LEU A 53 4.10 15.72 9.87
N GLY A 54 3.20 14.85 10.34
CA GLY A 54 3.19 14.43 11.74
C GLY A 54 4.50 13.75 12.17
N GLU A 55 5.07 12.88 11.33
CA GLU A 55 6.33 12.19 11.63
C GLU A 55 7.47 13.22 11.68
N TYR A 56 7.47 14.15 10.72
CA TYR A 56 8.47 15.21 10.65
C TYR A 56 8.41 16.15 11.85
N LEU A 57 7.21 16.58 12.25
CA LEU A 57 6.99 17.41 13.43
C LEU A 57 7.53 16.73 14.68
N VAL A 58 7.12 15.49 14.93
CA VAL A 58 7.47 14.80 16.18
C VAL A 58 8.96 14.48 16.24
N HIS A 59 9.55 13.97 15.16
CA HIS A 59 10.92 13.44 15.19
C HIS A 59 12.00 14.47 14.85
N ASN A 60 11.69 15.51 14.08
CA ASN A 60 12.69 16.48 13.60
C ASN A 60 12.49 17.91 14.14
N LEU A 61 11.29 18.25 14.63
CA LEU A 61 10.96 19.62 15.03
C LEU A 61 10.70 19.78 16.54
N LEU A 62 9.96 18.86 17.18
CA LEU A 62 9.68 18.95 18.62
C LEU A 62 10.93 18.65 19.46
N GLY A 63 11.41 19.66 20.19
CA GLY A 63 12.42 19.48 21.23
C GLY A 63 11.89 18.80 22.49
N PRO A 64 12.75 18.52 23.48
CA PRO A 64 12.36 17.82 24.70
C PRO A 64 11.25 18.52 25.49
N GLU A 65 11.28 19.86 25.56
CA GLU A 65 10.28 20.63 26.31
C GLU A 65 8.96 20.74 25.55
N GLU A 66 8.98 20.93 24.22
CA GLU A 66 7.77 20.91 23.40
C GLU A 66 7.12 19.51 23.38
N ARG A 67 7.92 18.43 23.43
CA ARG A 67 7.37 17.08 23.58
C ARG A 67 6.62 16.92 24.89
N LYS A 68 7.10 17.48 26.00
CA LYS A 68 6.40 17.45 27.30
C LYS A 68 5.08 18.22 27.26
N SER A 69 5.02 19.34 26.55
CA SER A 69 3.79 20.14 26.42
C SER A 69 2.76 19.50 25.46
N VAL A 70 3.20 18.72 24.48
CA VAL A 70 2.32 17.96 23.57
C VAL A 70 1.80 16.67 24.21
N PHE A 71 2.72 15.86 24.74
CA PHE A 71 2.47 14.52 25.31
C PHE A 71 2.35 14.60 26.84
N THR A 72 1.35 15.35 27.30
CA THR A 72 1.17 15.69 28.72
C THR A 72 0.75 14.50 29.59
N SER A 73 0.13 13.47 29.02
CA SER A 73 -0.29 12.29 29.78
C SER A 73 0.87 11.30 29.93
N PRO A 74 1.04 10.67 31.11
CA PRO A 74 2.00 9.56 31.24
C PRO A 74 1.62 8.36 30.36
N TYR A 75 0.37 8.26 29.90
CA TYR A 75 -0.09 7.21 29.00
C TYR A 75 0.05 7.56 27.51
N ASP A 76 0.47 8.78 27.16
CA ASP A 76 0.73 9.12 25.76
C ASP A 76 2.01 8.44 25.28
N LEU A 77 1.96 7.84 24.10
CA LEU A 77 3.11 7.10 23.55
C LEU A 77 4.34 7.99 23.28
N GLY A 78 4.12 9.27 22.95
CA GLY A 78 5.20 10.25 22.78
C GLY A 78 5.82 10.76 24.09
N ASN A 79 5.20 10.46 25.24
CA ASN A 79 5.82 10.67 26.54
C ASN A 79 6.82 9.55 26.79
N ARG A 80 8.12 9.88 26.83
CA ARG A 80 9.19 8.88 26.97
C ARG A 80 9.43 8.42 28.41
N ALA A 81 8.88 9.09 29.42
CA ALA A 81 9.06 8.69 30.81
C ALA A 81 8.34 7.36 31.09
N ALA A 82 9.02 6.40 31.71
CA ALA A 82 8.40 5.14 32.11
C ALA A 82 7.21 5.38 33.06
N LEU A 83 6.17 4.55 32.93
CA LEU A 83 5.04 4.56 33.86
C LEU A 83 5.52 4.07 35.23
N ASP A 84 5.15 4.78 36.28
CA ASP A 84 5.34 4.26 37.63
C ASP A 84 4.53 2.97 37.87
N SER A 85 4.87 2.28 38.97
CA SER A 85 4.25 0.98 39.31
C SER A 85 2.75 1.04 39.56
N ASP A 86 2.19 2.20 39.89
CA ASP A 86 0.76 2.36 40.17
C ASP A 86 -0.01 2.65 38.88
N ALA A 87 0.53 3.51 38.01
CA ALA A 87 -0.01 3.81 36.68
C ALA A 87 0.03 2.60 35.74
N ALA A 88 1.00 1.69 35.92
CA ALA A 88 1.07 0.43 35.18
C ALA A 88 -0.02 -0.59 35.57
N ARG A 89 -0.73 -0.40 36.70
CA ARG A 89 -1.77 -1.36 37.16
C ARG A 89 -3.02 -1.27 36.30
N GLN A 90 -3.65 -2.43 36.06
CA GLN A 90 -4.90 -2.53 35.28
C GLN A 90 -6.02 -1.61 35.82
N GLN A 91 -6.13 -1.46 37.14
CA GLN A 91 -7.16 -0.59 37.72
C GLN A 91 -6.93 0.89 37.40
N ALA A 92 -5.69 1.37 37.45
CA ALA A 92 -5.33 2.75 37.11
C ALA A 92 -5.56 3.02 35.62
N LEU A 93 -5.15 2.08 34.77
CA LEU A 93 -5.41 2.10 33.33
C LEU A 93 -6.90 2.18 33.02
N SER A 94 -7.73 1.30 33.61
CA SER A 94 -9.19 1.32 33.40
C SER A 94 -9.83 2.63 33.82
N ARG A 95 -9.39 3.24 34.94
CA ARG A 95 -9.87 4.56 35.37
C ARG A 95 -9.49 5.66 34.38
N TYR A 96 -8.23 5.67 33.93
CA TYR A 96 -7.75 6.64 32.95
C TYR A 96 -8.55 6.57 31.64
N LEU A 97 -8.72 5.36 31.10
CA LEU A 97 -9.48 5.16 29.86
C LEU A 97 -10.97 5.47 30.04
N GLY A 98 -11.55 5.18 31.21
CA GLY A 98 -12.90 5.61 31.58
C GLY A 98 -13.04 7.14 31.55
N GLY A 99 -12.05 7.87 32.06
CA GLY A 99 -11.99 9.33 31.98
C GLY A 99 -11.99 9.85 30.54
N LEU A 100 -11.20 9.22 29.65
CA LEU A 100 -11.20 9.58 28.22
C LEU A 100 -12.56 9.38 27.56
N THR A 101 -13.32 8.35 27.92
CA THR A 101 -14.67 8.13 27.36
C THR A 101 -15.67 9.21 27.78
N ALA A 102 -15.48 9.81 28.96
CA ALA A 102 -16.36 10.84 29.50
C ALA A 102 -16.08 12.24 28.93
N SER A 103 -14.87 12.48 28.40
CA SER A 103 -14.41 13.81 27.94
C SER A 103 -14.58 14.07 26.45
N VAL A 104 -15.09 13.12 25.65
CA VAL A 104 -15.26 13.32 24.20
C VAL A 104 -16.70 13.75 23.90
N ASP A 105 -16.91 15.06 23.75
CA ASP A 105 -18.22 15.71 23.54
C ASP A 105 -18.99 15.21 22.29
N ASN A 106 -18.31 14.54 21.35
CA ASN A 106 -18.86 14.10 20.06
C ASN A 106 -18.94 12.58 19.87
N VAL A 107 -18.59 11.77 20.87
CA VAL A 107 -18.84 10.33 20.82
C VAL A 107 -20.20 10.08 21.46
N PRO A 108 -21.20 9.51 20.75
CA PRO A 108 -22.47 9.17 21.38
C PRO A 108 -22.17 8.33 22.62
N ARG A 109 -22.62 8.79 23.80
CA ARG A 109 -22.45 8.16 25.14
C ARG A 109 -22.87 6.67 25.21
N ARG A 110 -23.35 6.10 24.11
CA ARG A 110 -23.87 4.73 23.94
C ARG A 110 -22.89 3.75 23.26
N THR A 111 -21.68 4.15 22.87
CA THR A 111 -20.84 3.30 21.97
C THR A 111 -19.83 2.40 22.70
N ILE A 112 -19.41 2.76 23.92
CA ILE A 112 -18.53 1.93 24.76
C ILE A 112 -19.20 1.75 26.12
N SER A 113 -19.85 0.61 26.32
CA SER A 113 -20.52 0.26 27.58
C SER A 113 -19.55 -0.31 28.63
N ASN A 114 -18.37 -0.79 28.20
CA ASN A 114 -17.39 -1.41 29.07
C ASN A 114 -15.96 -1.24 28.52
N VAL A 115 -15.10 -0.55 29.26
CA VAL A 115 -13.68 -0.34 28.93
C VAL A 115 -12.93 -1.67 28.84
N GLU A 116 -13.23 -2.61 29.74
CA GLU A 116 -12.53 -3.90 29.81
C GLU A 116 -12.81 -4.77 28.58
N ASP A 117 -14.04 -4.76 28.06
CA ASP A 117 -14.41 -5.47 26.83
C ASP A 117 -13.68 -4.91 25.61
N VAL A 118 -13.50 -3.58 25.56
CA VAL A 118 -12.73 -2.94 24.49
C VAL A 118 -11.27 -3.32 24.60
N LEU A 119 -10.67 -3.27 25.80
CA LEU A 119 -9.30 -3.70 26.05
C LEU A 119 -9.08 -5.16 25.64
N LYS A 120 -10.02 -6.06 25.95
CA LYS A 120 -9.96 -7.46 25.53
C LYS A 120 -9.93 -7.61 24.01
N LYS A 121 -10.76 -6.85 23.28
CA LYS A 121 -10.76 -6.82 21.81
C LYS A 121 -9.46 -6.26 21.25
N LEU A 122 -8.93 -5.19 21.83
CA LEU A 122 -7.66 -4.60 21.40
C LEU A 122 -6.48 -5.56 21.63
N LYS A 123 -6.45 -6.30 22.74
CA LYS A 123 -5.45 -7.34 22.99
C LYS A 123 -5.51 -8.47 21.96
N HIS A 124 -6.71 -8.82 21.48
CA HIS A 124 -6.86 -9.77 20.36
C HIS A 124 -6.27 -9.20 19.06
N ILE A 125 -6.51 -7.92 18.77
CA ILE A 125 -5.93 -7.24 17.61
C ILE A 125 -4.40 -7.17 17.69
N VAL A 126 -3.84 -6.93 18.88
CA VAL A 126 -2.39 -7.01 19.12
C VAL A 126 -1.86 -8.38 18.72
N ARG A 127 -2.54 -9.46 19.13
CA ARG A 127 -2.14 -10.82 18.76
C ARG A 127 -2.25 -11.07 17.26
N ASP A 128 -3.33 -10.60 16.63
CA ASP A 128 -3.56 -10.83 15.20
C ASP A 128 -2.56 -10.06 14.31
N LEU A 129 -2.10 -8.89 14.76
CA LEU A 129 -1.10 -8.09 14.04
C LEU A 129 0.34 -8.54 14.32
N THR A 130 0.63 -8.99 15.53
CA THR A 130 2.02 -9.25 15.96
C THR A 130 2.36 -10.73 16.09
N GLY A 131 1.37 -11.62 16.17
CA GLY A 131 1.55 -13.04 16.44
C GLY A 131 1.81 -13.39 17.92
N TYR A 132 1.82 -12.40 18.82
CA TYR A 132 2.10 -12.59 20.25
C TYR A 132 0.95 -12.08 21.12
N ASP A 133 0.63 -12.82 22.19
CA ASP A 133 -0.32 -12.34 23.19
C ASP A 133 0.20 -11.07 23.86
N TYR A 134 -0.70 -10.13 24.18
CA TYR A 134 -0.35 -8.88 24.87
C TYR A 134 0.50 -9.10 26.13
N LYS A 135 0.25 -10.20 26.84
CA LYS A 135 0.99 -10.63 28.04
C LYS A 135 2.50 -10.75 27.80
N ALA A 136 2.91 -11.17 26.60
CA ALA A 136 4.32 -11.31 26.24
C ALA A 136 5.06 -9.96 26.27
N TYR A 137 4.36 -8.84 26.05
CA TYR A 137 4.95 -7.49 26.07
C TYR A 137 5.01 -6.88 27.47
N THR A 138 4.19 -7.36 28.40
CA THR A 138 4.13 -6.84 29.78
C THR A 138 4.86 -7.72 30.77
N GLU A 139 5.05 -9.00 30.46
CA GLU A 139 5.63 -10.00 31.36
C GLU A 139 6.81 -10.77 30.75
N GLY A 140 7.05 -10.66 29.43
CA GLY A 140 7.94 -11.57 28.70
C GLY A 140 9.44 -11.30 28.82
N CYS A 141 9.88 -10.24 29.51
CA CYS A 141 11.30 -9.94 29.73
C CYS A 141 11.63 -10.01 31.24
N ILE A 142 11.44 -11.16 31.87
CA ILE A 142 11.91 -11.37 33.24
C ILE A 142 13.45 -11.41 33.20
N GLY A 143 14.11 -10.34 33.67
CA GLY A 143 15.58 -10.26 33.79
C GLY A 143 16.31 -9.34 32.79
N CYS A 144 15.59 -8.64 31.91
CA CYS A 144 16.17 -7.64 31.01
C CYS A 144 16.30 -6.29 31.73
N ALA A 145 17.39 -5.55 31.52
CA ALA A 145 17.61 -4.23 32.15
C ALA A 145 16.44 -3.24 31.90
N ASP A 146 15.76 -3.37 30.75
CA ASP A 146 14.71 -2.45 30.29
C ASP A 146 13.29 -3.06 30.33
N ALA A 147 13.08 -4.11 31.13
CA ALA A 147 11.80 -4.82 31.20
C ALA A 147 10.64 -3.90 31.62
N HIS A 148 10.89 -3.02 32.59
CA HIS A 148 9.91 -2.06 33.09
C HIS A 148 9.53 -1.01 32.03
N GLU A 149 10.53 -0.51 31.30
CA GLU A 149 10.33 0.44 30.22
C GLU A 149 9.52 -0.18 29.08
N SER A 150 9.88 -1.40 28.67
CA SER A 150 9.17 -2.14 27.62
C SER A 150 7.70 -2.38 27.97
N ALA A 151 7.41 -2.77 29.22
CA ALA A 151 6.04 -2.92 29.72
C ALA A 151 5.29 -1.57 29.73
N SER A 152 5.96 -0.48 30.09
CA SER A 152 5.38 0.87 30.02
C SER A 152 4.95 1.24 28.59
N TYR A 153 5.81 1.01 27.60
CA TYR A 153 5.47 1.24 26.19
C TYR A 153 4.34 0.35 25.70
N ALA A 154 4.24 -0.89 26.19
CA ALA A 154 3.11 -1.77 25.88
C ALA A 154 1.78 -1.22 26.39
N VAL A 155 1.73 -0.61 27.58
CA VAL A 155 0.53 0.05 28.10
C VAL A 155 0.19 1.29 27.27
N LYS A 156 1.17 2.14 26.96
CA LYS A 156 0.98 3.36 26.15
C LYS A 156 0.50 3.04 24.73
N ALA A 157 1.06 2.02 24.09
CA ALA A 157 0.63 1.59 22.75
C ALA A 157 -0.83 1.08 22.77
N LEU A 158 -1.23 0.36 23.83
CA LEU A 158 -2.62 -0.06 24.02
C LEU A 158 -3.56 1.14 24.22
N CYS A 159 -3.14 2.17 24.95
CA CYS A 159 -3.86 3.44 25.09
C CYS A 159 -4.02 4.16 23.74
N THR A 160 -2.98 4.19 22.90
CA THR A 160 -3.06 4.72 21.54
C THR A 160 -4.12 3.98 20.73
N LEU A 161 -4.10 2.65 20.70
CA LEU A 161 -5.14 1.86 20.02
C LEU A 161 -6.55 2.14 20.57
N PHE A 162 -6.68 2.30 21.89
CA PHE A 162 -7.96 2.63 22.53
C PHE A 162 -8.51 3.97 22.06
N ARG A 163 -7.66 5.01 21.96
CA ARG A 163 -8.07 6.33 21.46
C ARG A 163 -8.62 6.25 20.03
N TYR A 164 -7.91 5.59 19.12
CA TYR A 164 -8.42 5.35 17.77
C TYR A 164 -9.71 4.53 17.78
N ARG A 165 -9.86 3.58 18.71
CA ARG A 165 -11.07 2.74 18.79
C ARG A 165 -12.28 3.51 19.33
N LEU A 166 -12.04 4.50 20.18
CA LEU A 166 -13.05 5.42 20.71
C LEU A 166 -13.56 6.35 19.61
N GLU A 167 -12.64 7.00 18.91
CA GLU A 167 -12.96 7.94 17.83
C GLU A 167 -13.50 7.23 16.58
N TRP A 168 -12.95 6.06 16.27
CA TRP A 168 -13.19 5.33 15.02
C TRP A 168 -13.51 3.84 15.25
N PRO A 169 -14.69 3.52 15.83
CA PRO A 169 -15.03 2.17 16.26
C PRO A 169 -14.99 1.10 15.16
N LYS A 170 -15.18 1.50 13.90
CA LYS A 170 -15.22 0.63 12.72
C LYS A 170 -13.91 0.62 11.92
N ALA A 171 -12.92 1.43 12.27
CA ALA A 171 -11.62 1.42 11.57
C ALA A 171 -10.89 0.08 11.77
N PHE A 172 -10.96 -0.47 12.98
CA PHE A 172 -10.23 -1.71 13.32
C PHE A 172 -10.68 -2.95 12.55
N SER A 173 -11.93 -3.01 12.07
CA SER A 173 -12.34 -4.12 11.20
C SER A 173 -11.61 -4.14 9.84
N GLN A 174 -10.95 -3.03 9.48
CA GLN A 174 -10.12 -2.94 8.27
C GLN A 174 -8.74 -3.56 8.48
N PHE A 175 -8.33 -3.87 9.71
CA PHE A 175 -7.01 -4.47 10.02
C PHE A 175 -7.05 -5.99 10.12
N ASN A 176 -8.23 -6.59 9.92
CA ASN A 176 -8.39 -8.03 9.91
C ASN A 176 -7.62 -8.64 8.74
N PRO A 177 -7.08 -9.86 8.87
CA PRO A 177 -6.44 -10.55 7.76
C PRO A 177 -7.28 -10.53 6.48
N PRO A 178 -6.66 -10.31 5.30
CA PRO A 178 -7.39 -10.40 4.05
C PRO A 178 -7.94 -11.81 3.85
N SER A 179 -9.12 -11.88 3.22
CA SER A 179 -9.55 -13.07 2.50
C SER A 179 -9.68 -12.69 1.02
N PRO A 180 -9.67 -13.66 0.07
CA PRO A 180 -9.66 -13.34 -1.36
C PRO A 180 -10.75 -12.34 -1.79
N LYS A 181 -11.95 -12.41 -1.19
CA LYS A 181 -13.09 -11.53 -1.50
C LYS A 181 -13.17 -10.28 -0.60
N LYS A 182 -12.27 -10.15 0.37
CA LYS A 182 -12.22 -9.07 1.38
C LYS A 182 -10.83 -8.42 1.45
N ALA A 183 -10.08 -8.48 0.37
CA ALA A 183 -8.78 -7.84 0.28
C ALA A 183 -8.96 -6.35 -0.03
N ASN A 184 -8.33 -5.50 0.78
CA ASN A 184 -8.54 -4.06 0.77
C ASN A 184 -7.30 -3.38 0.18
N LEU A 185 -7.28 -3.20 -1.14
CA LEU A 185 -6.15 -2.54 -1.80
C LEU A 185 -5.96 -1.09 -1.35
N GLU A 186 -7.00 -0.43 -0.85
CA GLU A 186 -6.90 0.97 -0.43
C GLU A 186 -6.25 1.12 0.97
N LEU A 187 -5.95 0.03 1.69
CA LEU A 187 -5.27 0.09 2.99
C LEU A 187 -3.79 0.45 2.80
N ARG A 188 -3.41 1.72 2.98
CA ARG A 188 -2.03 2.19 2.74
C ARG A 188 -1.62 3.44 3.50
N ASP A 189 -0.31 3.65 3.62
CA ASP A 189 0.33 4.84 4.23
C ASP A 189 0.36 6.07 3.32
N ALA A 190 0.13 5.87 2.02
CA ALA A 190 0.40 6.88 1.01
C ALA A 190 -0.73 6.96 0.01
N HIS A 191 -1.31 8.15 -0.13
CA HIS A 191 -1.71 8.68 -1.42
C HIS A 191 -2.02 10.18 -1.34
N PRO A 192 -1.79 10.97 -2.41
CA PRO A 192 -2.60 12.15 -2.65
C PRO A 192 -3.92 11.70 -3.30
N LEU A 193 -5.00 11.47 -2.54
CA LEU A 193 -6.33 11.28 -3.15
C LEU A 193 -7.17 12.50 -2.85
N ARG A 194 -7.62 13.18 -3.91
CA ARG A 194 -8.79 14.04 -3.82
C ARG A 194 -9.98 13.14 -4.12
N TRP A 195 -10.48 12.47 -3.09
CA TRP A 195 -11.72 11.73 -3.24
C TRP A 195 -12.89 12.70 -3.08
N HIS A 196 -13.93 12.51 -3.90
CA HIS A 196 -15.22 13.17 -3.68
C HIS A 196 -16.05 12.44 -2.62
N ASP A 197 -15.57 11.30 -2.12
CA ASP A 197 -16.22 10.46 -1.10
C ASP A 197 -15.37 10.48 0.18
N ASP A 198 -15.92 11.05 1.25
CA ASP A 198 -15.25 11.20 2.54
C ASP A 198 -14.97 9.85 3.22
N THR A 199 -15.67 8.76 2.87
CA THR A 199 -15.61 7.51 3.61
C THR A 199 -14.34 6.68 3.36
N PRO A 200 -13.82 6.58 2.12
CA PRO A 200 -12.49 6.04 1.87
C PRO A 200 -11.40 6.93 2.44
N GLU A 201 -11.47 8.26 2.26
CA GLU A 201 -10.43 9.21 2.66
C GLU A 201 -10.10 9.07 4.14
N LYS A 202 -11.17 8.95 4.91
CA LYS A 202 -11.12 8.80 6.35
C LYS A 202 -10.49 7.49 6.80
N GLY A 203 -10.78 6.36 6.14
CA GLY A 203 -10.19 5.08 6.53
C GLY A 203 -8.69 5.01 6.25
N VAL A 204 -8.25 5.49 5.08
CA VAL A 204 -6.83 5.63 4.74
C VAL A 204 -6.13 6.58 5.70
N SER A 205 -6.77 7.71 6.00
CA SER A 205 -6.25 8.68 6.95
C SER A 205 -6.05 8.07 8.34
N ILE A 206 -7.04 7.32 8.84
CA ILE A 206 -6.97 6.66 10.15
C ILE A 206 -5.85 5.63 10.19
N TYR A 207 -5.67 4.86 9.12
CA TYR A 207 -4.61 3.86 9.04
C TYR A 207 -3.22 4.48 9.09
N ALA A 208 -2.98 5.45 8.20
CA ALA A 208 -1.72 6.19 8.13
C ALA A 208 -1.44 6.93 9.45
N ASP A 209 -2.46 7.53 10.06
CA ASP A 209 -2.32 8.28 11.31
C ASP A 209 -2.02 7.36 12.51
N LEU A 210 -2.61 6.15 12.54
CA LEU A 210 -2.28 5.14 13.55
C LEU A 210 -0.83 4.68 13.42
N LYS A 211 -0.35 4.39 12.20
CA LYS A 211 1.05 4.02 11.95
C LYS A 211 1.99 5.16 12.36
N LEU A 212 1.70 6.40 11.96
CA LEU A 212 2.40 7.60 12.44
C LEU A 212 2.43 7.66 13.97
N SER A 213 1.29 7.51 14.65
CA SER A 213 1.20 7.64 16.10
C SER A 213 2.03 6.59 16.84
N LEU A 214 2.16 5.39 16.28
CA LEU A 214 3.02 4.33 16.83
C LEU A 214 4.50 4.70 16.78
N THR A 215 4.93 5.56 15.85
CA THR A 215 6.32 6.03 15.80
C THR A 215 6.67 6.98 16.95
N HIS A 216 5.71 7.65 17.60
CA HIS A 216 5.99 8.66 18.62
C HIS A 216 6.80 8.11 19.81
N GLY A 217 6.64 6.82 20.11
CA GLY A 217 7.38 6.12 21.17
C GLY A 217 8.75 5.60 20.77
N MET A 218 9.04 5.53 19.47
CA MET A 218 10.28 5.00 18.92
C MET A 218 11.46 5.96 19.19
N ASP A 219 12.65 5.37 19.27
CA ASP A 219 13.89 6.13 19.29
C ASP A 219 14.21 6.68 17.89
N ALA A 220 15.15 7.63 17.83
CA ALA A 220 15.52 8.25 16.55
C ALA A 220 16.15 7.22 15.59
N GLU A 221 16.94 6.29 16.12
CA GLU A 221 17.61 5.26 15.33
C GLU A 221 16.59 4.37 14.58
N ASP A 222 15.54 3.90 15.23
CA ASP A 222 14.51 3.08 14.56
C ASP A 222 13.70 3.90 13.56
N VAL A 223 13.42 5.17 13.85
CA VAL A 223 12.73 6.08 12.91
C VAL A 223 13.60 6.36 11.68
N GLU A 224 14.92 6.42 11.83
CA GLU A 224 15.87 6.69 10.74
C GLU A 224 16.23 5.42 9.96
N THR A 225 16.09 4.23 10.54
CA THR A 225 16.55 2.97 9.93
C THR A 225 15.41 2.01 9.59
N LEU A 226 14.55 1.67 10.54
CA LEU A 226 13.49 0.67 10.38
C LEU A 226 12.31 1.20 9.57
N VAL A 227 11.82 2.40 9.93
CA VAL A 227 10.66 3.03 9.27
C VAL A 227 10.87 3.20 7.76
N PRO A 228 12.00 3.73 7.27
CA PRO A 228 12.28 3.85 5.84
C PRO A 228 12.26 2.51 5.10
N ILE A 229 12.89 1.48 5.68
CA ILE A 229 12.91 0.14 5.07
C ILE A 229 11.49 -0.42 4.98
N LEU A 230 10.66 -0.27 6.02
CA LEU A 230 9.27 -0.73 6.00
C LEU A 230 8.43 0.03 4.97
N LYS A 231 8.64 1.34 4.82
CA LYS A 231 8.02 2.15 3.75
C LYS A 231 8.45 1.68 2.36
N ARG A 232 9.73 1.35 2.18
CA ARG A 232 10.26 0.77 0.94
C ARG A 232 9.67 -0.60 0.62
N ILE A 233 9.46 -1.44 1.63
CA ILE A 233 8.76 -2.72 1.48
C ILE A 233 7.32 -2.48 1.00
N ALA A 234 6.58 -1.59 1.66
CA ALA A 234 5.22 -1.25 1.21
C ALA A 234 5.20 -0.68 -0.22
N GLY A 235 6.14 0.22 -0.54
CA GLY A 235 6.33 0.79 -1.88
C GLY A 235 6.65 -0.26 -2.94
N ARG A 236 7.50 -1.25 -2.63
CA ARG A 236 7.84 -2.36 -3.52
C ARG A 236 6.60 -3.11 -4.01
N TYR A 237 5.62 -3.36 -3.13
CA TYR A 237 4.37 -4.01 -3.50
C TYR A 237 3.36 -3.05 -4.14
N ALA A 238 3.48 -1.74 -3.91
CA ALA A 238 2.71 -0.77 -4.70
C ALA A 238 3.19 -0.73 -6.15
N GLU A 239 4.51 -0.76 -6.36
CA GLU A 239 5.15 -0.65 -7.67
C GLU A 239 5.26 -1.99 -8.43
N SER A 240 5.07 -3.14 -7.77
CA SER A 240 5.29 -4.48 -8.35
C SER A 240 4.45 -4.76 -9.60
N SER A 241 3.39 -4.00 -9.81
CA SER A 241 2.57 -4.06 -11.02
C SER A 241 3.41 -3.70 -12.28
N PHE A 242 4.31 -2.71 -12.19
CA PHE A 242 5.15 -2.26 -13.33
C PHE A 242 6.29 -3.21 -13.73
N VAL A 243 6.51 -4.29 -12.97
CA VAL A 243 7.58 -5.25 -13.25
C VAL A 243 7.34 -5.99 -14.57
N VAL A 244 6.10 -6.45 -14.83
CA VAL A 244 5.79 -7.25 -16.03
C VAL A 244 6.11 -6.48 -17.32
N PRO A 245 5.60 -5.26 -17.56
CA PRO A 245 5.98 -4.45 -18.72
C PRO A 245 7.51 -4.34 -18.93
N THR A 246 8.25 -4.05 -17.85
CA THR A 246 9.70 -3.89 -17.89
C THR A 246 10.40 -5.17 -18.33
N LEU A 247 9.99 -6.31 -17.78
CA LEU A 247 10.56 -7.61 -18.13
C LEU A 247 10.22 -8.03 -19.56
N LEU A 248 9.02 -7.70 -20.05
CA LEU A 248 8.63 -7.99 -21.42
C LEU A 248 9.48 -7.22 -22.43
N ALA A 249 9.79 -5.95 -22.17
CA ALA A 249 10.69 -5.19 -23.02
C ALA A 249 12.08 -5.81 -23.11
N LEU A 250 12.64 -6.24 -21.97
CA LEU A 250 13.93 -6.96 -21.94
C LEU A 250 13.88 -8.26 -22.76
N ARG A 251 12.77 -8.99 -22.71
CA ARG A 251 12.57 -10.24 -23.46
C ARG A 251 12.40 -10.01 -24.96
N VAL A 252 11.77 -8.90 -25.37
CA VAL A 252 11.67 -8.51 -26.79
C VAL A 252 13.06 -8.25 -27.38
N ASP A 253 13.94 -7.59 -26.62
CA ASP A 253 15.31 -7.34 -27.06
C ASP A 253 16.23 -8.55 -26.92
N ASN A 254 15.89 -9.48 -26.03
CA ASN A 254 16.68 -10.67 -25.76
C ASN A 254 15.78 -11.92 -25.65
N PRO A 255 15.29 -12.46 -26.79
CA PRO A 255 14.30 -13.54 -26.80
C PRO A 255 14.78 -14.85 -26.12
N HIS A 256 16.09 -14.99 -25.95
CA HIS A 256 16.72 -16.14 -25.33
C HIS A 256 16.84 -16.03 -23.79
N LEU A 257 16.57 -14.85 -23.21
CA LEU A 257 16.59 -14.69 -21.75
C LEU A 257 15.51 -15.56 -21.12
N LYS A 258 15.95 -16.50 -20.29
CA LYS A 258 15.11 -17.30 -19.39
C LYS A 258 15.41 -16.91 -17.95
N GLY A 259 14.44 -17.09 -17.05
CA GLY A 259 14.63 -16.82 -15.63
C GLY A 259 14.84 -15.34 -15.33
N MET A 260 14.04 -14.45 -15.94
CA MET A 260 14.13 -13.00 -15.70
C MET A 260 13.65 -12.60 -14.30
N LEU A 261 12.95 -13.50 -13.61
CA LEU A 261 12.60 -13.37 -12.20
C LEU A 261 13.46 -14.34 -11.39
N PRO A 262 13.88 -13.96 -10.16
CA PRO A 262 14.51 -14.89 -9.24
C PRO A 262 13.62 -16.13 -9.03
N SER A 263 14.23 -17.30 -9.08
CA SER A 263 13.57 -18.54 -8.69
C SER A 263 13.21 -18.51 -7.21
N LEU A 264 12.18 -19.29 -6.82
CA LEU A 264 11.77 -19.40 -5.41
C LEU A 264 12.94 -19.80 -4.50
N LYS A 265 13.85 -20.66 -4.97
CA LYS A 265 15.05 -21.06 -4.23
C LYS A 265 16.05 -19.92 -4.04
N GLU A 266 16.18 -19.02 -5.01
CA GLU A 266 17.04 -17.84 -4.87
C GLU A 266 16.48 -16.88 -3.83
N ILE A 267 15.15 -16.69 -3.81
CA ILE A 267 14.47 -15.90 -2.78
C ILE A 267 14.68 -16.52 -1.40
N GLU A 268 14.54 -17.84 -1.27
CA GLU A 268 14.75 -18.55 0.01
C GLU A 268 16.18 -18.39 0.54
N ARG A 269 17.17 -18.42 -0.35
CA ARG A 269 18.58 -18.20 0.00
C ARG A 269 18.85 -16.75 0.39
N ALA A 270 18.25 -15.79 -0.31
CA ALA A 270 18.44 -14.36 -0.04
C ALA A 270 17.69 -13.89 1.22
N LEU A 271 16.57 -14.54 1.54
CA LEU A 271 15.75 -14.27 2.72
C LEU A 271 15.67 -15.53 3.60
N PRO A 272 16.76 -15.95 4.26
CA PRO A 272 16.77 -17.14 5.11
C PRO A 272 15.83 -16.94 6.30
N LEU A 273 15.07 -17.97 6.68
CA LEU A 273 14.25 -17.93 7.91
C LEU A 273 15.07 -18.42 9.10
N GLY A 274 14.84 -17.79 10.24
CA GLY A 274 15.46 -18.13 11.51
C GLY A 274 14.50 -18.88 12.43
N GLU A 275 14.91 -19.02 13.69
CA GLU A 275 14.03 -19.48 14.74
C GLU A 275 13.07 -18.38 15.18
N ARG A 276 11.94 -18.74 15.77
CA ARG A 276 10.99 -17.75 16.28
C ARG A 276 11.63 -16.97 17.43
N VAL A 277 11.70 -15.64 17.28
CA VAL A 277 12.26 -14.74 18.30
C VAL A 277 11.20 -14.30 19.31
N LEU A 278 11.65 -13.75 20.45
CA LEU A 278 10.75 -13.08 21.39
C LEU A 278 10.20 -11.77 20.77
N PRO A 279 9.00 -11.33 21.18
CA PRO A 279 8.48 -10.06 20.71
C PRO A 279 9.33 -8.89 21.23
N GLU A 280 9.62 -7.95 20.34
CA GLU A 280 10.20 -6.65 20.70
C GLU A 280 9.13 -5.72 21.30
N ARG A 281 9.46 -4.45 21.54
CA ARG A 281 8.52 -3.46 22.09
C ARG A 281 7.23 -3.36 21.25
N LEU A 282 6.08 -3.28 21.93
CA LEU A 282 4.76 -3.40 21.31
C LEU A 282 4.47 -2.30 20.27
N ASP A 283 4.92 -1.07 20.47
CA ASP A 283 4.77 0.02 19.51
C ASP A 283 5.46 -0.29 18.17
N LYS A 284 6.68 -0.85 18.23
CA LYS A 284 7.42 -1.34 17.06
C LYS A 284 6.71 -2.52 16.40
N SER A 285 6.31 -3.51 17.20
CA SER A 285 5.62 -4.72 16.70
C SER A 285 4.29 -4.40 16.03
N LEU A 286 3.52 -3.45 16.57
CA LEU A 286 2.28 -2.99 15.95
C LEU A 286 2.55 -2.24 14.65
N TYR A 287 3.58 -1.39 14.59
CA TYR A 287 3.94 -0.68 13.36
C TYR A 287 4.32 -1.67 12.25
N VAL A 288 5.23 -2.61 12.55
CA VAL A 288 5.62 -3.69 11.64
C VAL A 288 4.39 -4.50 11.22
N GLY A 289 3.58 -4.94 12.19
CA GLY A 289 2.37 -5.73 11.93
C GLY A 289 1.37 -5.03 11.03
N LEU A 290 1.19 -3.70 11.16
CA LEU A 290 0.36 -2.92 10.24
C LEU A 290 1.01 -2.84 8.85
N VAL A 291 2.32 -2.56 8.72
CA VAL A 291 2.98 -2.60 7.40
C VAL A 291 2.80 -3.96 6.73
N MET A 292 2.99 -5.06 7.47
CA MET A 292 2.78 -6.42 6.96
C MET A 292 1.31 -6.64 6.56
N ARG A 293 0.34 -6.16 7.34
CA ARG A 293 -1.09 -6.26 6.99
C ARG A 293 -1.43 -5.50 5.71
N GLU A 294 -0.86 -4.32 5.51
CA GLU A 294 -1.01 -3.52 4.29
C GLU A 294 -0.54 -4.30 3.05
N ILE A 295 0.66 -4.88 3.09
CA ILE A 295 1.18 -5.66 1.95
C ILE A 295 0.38 -6.94 1.72
N GLU A 296 -0.11 -7.60 2.78
CA GLU A 296 -0.99 -8.77 2.64
C GLU A 296 -2.30 -8.42 1.92
N HIS A 297 -2.98 -7.33 2.30
CA HIS A 297 -4.21 -6.92 1.61
C HIS A 297 -3.96 -6.55 0.15
N ARG A 298 -2.83 -5.89 -0.12
CA ARG A 298 -2.44 -5.51 -1.48
C ARG A 298 -2.20 -6.74 -2.35
N VAL A 299 -1.37 -7.67 -1.88
CA VAL A 299 -1.01 -8.90 -2.58
C VAL A 299 -2.22 -9.83 -2.75
N ALA A 300 -3.09 -9.95 -1.74
CA ALA A 300 -4.35 -10.70 -1.86
C ALA A 300 -5.36 -10.06 -2.83
N GLY A 301 -5.43 -8.72 -2.85
CA GLY A 301 -6.32 -8.00 -3.75
C GLY A 301 -5.88 -8.10 -5.21
N LYS A 302 -4.57 -8.01 -5.44
CA LYS A 302 -3.93 -8.27 -6.73
C LYS A 302 -4.19 -9.70 -7.20
N GLN A 303 -4.04 -10.69 -6.32
CA GLN A 303 -4.37 -12.08 -6.63
C GLN A 303 -5.83 -12.25 -7.05
N TYR A 304 -6.77 -11.65 -6.31
CA TYR A 304 -8.19 -11.70 -6.66
C TYR A 304 -8.47 -11.12 -8.05
N ILE A 305 -7.82 -10.02 -8.41
CA ILE A 305 -7.91 -9.43 -9.76
C ILE A 305 -7.34 -10.38 -10.80
N ASN A 306 -6.16 -10.97 -10.57
CA ASN A 306 -5.54 -11.92 -11.50
C ASN A 306 -6.39 -13.16 -11.73
N GLU A 307 -6.92 -13.76 -10.66
CA GLU A 307 -7.81 -14.92 -10.73
C GLU A 307 -9.09 -14.58 -11.50
N PHE A 308 -9.63 -13.37 -11.30
CA PHE A 308 -10.74 -12.88 -12.10
C PHE A 308 -10.36 -12.77 -13.58
N LEU A 309 -9.24 -12.11 -13.91
CA LEU A 309 -8.77 -11.87 -15.28
C LEU A 309 -8.43 -13.16 -16.04
N ALA A 310 -7.93 -14.19 -15.35
CA ALA A 310 -7.67 -15.50 -15.92
C ALA A 310 -8.97 -16.28 -16.24
N GLY A 311 -10.09 -15.92 -15.60
CA GLY A 311 -11.39 -16.56 -15.80
C GLY A 311 -12.18 -15.99 -16.99
N ASP A 312 -13.05 -16.81 -17.56
CA ASP A 312 -13.84 -16.44 -18.75
C ASP A 312 -14.76 -15.22 -18.51
N LYS A 313 -15.17 -14.98 -17.26
CA LYS A 313 -16.01 -13.84 -16.87
C LYS A 313 -15.33 -12.49 -17.08
N ALA A 314 -14.01 -12.45 -17.12
CA ALA A 314 -13.29 -11.22 -17.40
C ALA A 314 -13.28 -10.88 -18.89
N ALA A 315 -13.64 -11.81 -19.79
CA ALA A 315 -13.65 -11.59 -21.23
C ALA A 315 -12.38 -10.86 -21.72
N VAL A 316 -11.21 -11.32 -21.25
CA VAL A 316 -9.92 -10.83 -21.76
C VAL A 316 -9.60 -11.64 -23.01
N PRO A 317 -9.44 -11.01 -24.19
CA PRO A 317 -9.14 -11.71 -25.44
C PRO A 317 -7.95 -12.67 -25.28
N ARG A 318 -8.09 -13.89 -25.78
CA ARG A 318 -6.97 -14.84 -25.91
C ARG A 318 -6.30 -14.57 -27.26
N VAL A 319 -4.98 -14.43 -27.27
CA VAL A 319 -4.20 -14.32 -28.50
C VAL A 319 -3.79 -15.74 -28.88
N GLY A 320 -4.34 -16.29 -29.97
CA GLY A 320 -4.16 -17.71 -30.34
C GLY A 320 -2.78 -18.04 -30.88
N ASN A 321 -2.45 -19.33 -31.04
CA ASN A 321 -1.11 -19.82 -31.46
C ASN A 321 -0.63 -19.34 -32.86
N SER A 322 -1.52 -18.81 -33.71
CA SER A 322 -1.16 -18.11 -34.96
C SER A 322 -0.80 -16.63 -34.75
N ALA A 323 -0.52 -16.24 -33.49
CA ALA A 323 -0.32 -14.86 -33.05
C ALA A 323 0.74 -14.10 -33.85
N TYR A 324 1.85 -14.74 -34.26
CA TYR A 324 2.99 -13.99 -34.77
C TYR A 324 2.71 -13.38 -36.15
N GLU A 325 2.13 -14.16 -37.07
CA GLU A 325 1.70 -13.65 -38.38
C GLU A 325 0.53 -12.67 -38.23
N ALA A 326 -0.44 -12.98 -37.35
CA ALA A 326 -1.57 -12.09 -37.10
C ALA A 326 -1.12 -10.74 -36.49
N LEU A 327 -0.21 -10.77 -35.52
CA LEU A 327 0.38 -9.59 -34.88
C LEU A 327 1.22 -8.79 -35.86
N SER A 328 2.06 -9.45 -36.67
CA SER A 328 2.83 -8.80 -37.73
C SER A 328 1.90 -8.06 -38.69
N ASN A 329 0.78 -8.68 -39.10
CA ASN A 329 -0.21 -8.03 -39.96
C ASN A 329 -0.86 -6.82 -39.29
N VAL A 330 -1.18 -6.90 -37.99
CA VAL A 330 -1.70 -5.76 -37.21
C VAL A 330 -0.69 -4.61 -37.18
N LEU A 331 0.57 -4.90 -36.85
CA LEU A 331 1.63 -3.89 -36.75
C LEU A 331 1.97 -3.25 -38.10
N VAL A 332 1.95 -4.02 -39.19
CA VAL A 332 2.13 -3.51 -40.55
C VAL A 332 0.95 -2.63 -40.97
N ALA A 333 -0.29 -3.05 -40.71
CA ALA A 333 -1.47 -2.23 -41.02
C ALA A 333 -1.47 -0.93 -40.22
N GLN A 334 -1.10 -0.98 -38.93
CA GLN A 334 -0.93 0.20 -38.09
C GLN A 334 0.14 1.15 -38.63
N ALA A 335 1.29 0.62 -39.06
CA ALA A 335 2.39 1.42 -39.62
C ALA A 335 2.06 2.04 -41.00
N LYS A 336 1.13 1.44 -41.75
CA LYS A 336 0.64 1.94 -43.05
C LYS A 336 -0.59 2.83 -42.94
N GLU A 337 -1.09 3.07 -41.72
CA GLU A 337 -2.34 3.80 -41.48
C GLU A 337 -3.56 3.19 -42.22
N ASP A 338 -3.51 1.87 -42.50
CA ASP A 338 -4.61 1.13 -43.14
C ASP A 338 -5.64 0.72 -42.10
N GLU A 339 -6.62 1.59 -41.87
CA GLU A 339 -7.64 1.37 -40.84
C GLU A 339 -8.50 0.12 -41.09
N GLY A 340 -8.85 -0.16 -42.35
CA GLY A 340 -9.64 -1.33 -42.73
C GLY A 340 -8.87 -2.63 -42.50
N GLY A 341 -7.62 -2.68 -42.97
CA GLY A 341 -6.72 -3.80 -42.74
C GLY A 341 -6.38 -4.00 -41.26
N PHE A 342 -6.20 -2.93 -40.51
CA PHE A 342 -5.92 -2.96 -39.06
C PHE A 342 -7.07 -3.60 -38.29
N ARG A 343 -8.31 -3.17 -38.55
CA ARG A 343 -9.51 -3.74 -37.91
C ARG A 343 -9.66 -5.23 -38.24
N ALA A 344 -9.51 -5.60 -39.51
CA ALA A 344 -9.59 -7.01 -39.93
C ALA A 344 -8.49 -7.87 -39.26
N ALA A 345 -7.28 -7.33 -39.14
CA ALA A 345 -6.17 -8.00 -38.48
C ALA A 345 -6.40 -8.17 -36.96
N ILE A 346 -6.98 -7.18 -36.26
CA ILE A 346 -7.34 -7.31 -34.83
C ILE A 346 -8.43 -8.36 -34.63
N ARG A 347 -9.48 -8.39 -35.46
CA ARG A 347 -10.52 -9.44 -35.38
C ARG A 347 -9.91 -10.83 -35.48
N ARG A 348 -8.96 -11.01 -36.41
CA ARG A 348 -8.23 -12.27 -36.59
C ARG A 348 -7.33 -12.59 -35.41
N LEU A 349 -6.58 -11.61 -34.89
CA LEU A 349 -5.64 -11.78 -33.78
C LEU A 349 -6.34 -12.18 -32.48
N THR A 350 -7.48 -11.55 -32.20
CA THR A 350 -8.23 -11.71 -30.96
C THR A 350 -9.29 -12.82 -31.04
N GLY A 351 -9.66 -13.25 -32.26
CA GLY A 351 -10.77 -14.18 -32.50
C GLY A 351 -12.14 -13.59 -32.13
N HIS A 352 -12.21 -12.28 -31.89
CA HIS A 352 -13.41 -11.57 -31.49
C HIS A 352 -13.91 -10.69 -32.63
N ASP A 353 -15.18 -10.88 -32.98
CA ASP A 353 -15.86 -9.94 -33.86
C ASP A 353 -16.40 -8.76 -33.04
N PHE A 354 -16.31 -7.57 -33.62
CA PHE A 354 -16.71 -6.31 -32.99
C PHE A 354 -17.25 -5.32 -34.02
N SER A 355 -18.21 -4.51 -33.62
CA SER A 355 -18.78 -3.43 -34.44
C SER A 355 -17.85 -2.21 -34.52
N ASP A 356 -18.12 -1.32 -35.47
CA ASP A 356 -17.37 -0.08 -35.61
C ASP A 356 -17.55 0.86 -34.41
N GLU A 357 -18.74 0.84 -33.79
CA GLU A 357 -19.02 1.57 -32.55
C GLU A 357 -18.18 1.02 -31.38
N GLU A 358 -18.10 -0.31 -31.25
CA GLU A 358 -17.29 -0.96 -30.20
C GLU A 358 -15.81 -0.64 -30.37
N PHE A 359 -15.31 -0.67 -31.61
CA PHE A 359 -13.92 -0.31 -31.91
C PHE A 359 -13.63 1.15 -31.59
N THR A 360 -14.48 2.08 -32.04
CA THR A 360 -14.32 3.52 -31.79
C THR A 360 -14.28 3.82 -30.30
N ARG A 361 -15.17 3.19 -29.53
CA ARG A 361 -15.21 3.37 -28.08
C ARG A 361 -14.00 2.74 -27.38
N ALA A 362 -13.57 1.56 -27.80
CA ALA A 362 -12.36 0.94 -27.28
C ALA A 362 -11.13 1.81 -27.54
N SER A 363 -11.03 2.44 -28.72
CA SER A 363 -9.97 3.40 -29.03
C SER A 363 -9.98 4.59 -28.07
N ALA A 364 -11.13 5.23 -27.83
CA ALA A 364 -11.23 6.33 -26.88
C ALA A 364 -10.88 5.91 -25.44
N LEU A 365 -11.36 4.74 -24.98
CA LEU A 365 -11.02 4.21 -23.67
C LEU A 365 -9.53 3.84 -23.55
N SER A 366 -8.90 3.40 -24.64
CA SER A 366 -7.48 3.08 -24.66
C SER A 366 -6.61 4.32 -24.41
N GLU A 367 -7.04 5.49 -24.90
CA GLU A 367 -6.37 6.76 -24.60
C GLU A 367 -6.44 7.11 -23.12
N CYS A 368 -7.61 6.91 -22.47
CA CYS A 368 -7.74 7.03 -21.03
C CYS A 368 -6.83 6.02 -20.28
N LEU A 369 -6.77 4.78 -20.77
CA LEU A 369 -6.02 3.69 -20.14
C LEU A 369 -4.51 3.98 -20.11
N ARG A 370 -3.98 4.65 -21.13
CA ARG A 370 -2.57 5.05 -21.22
C ARG A 370 -2.11 5.88 -20.01
N TRP A 371 -3.00 6.62 -19.37
CA TRP A 371 -2.65 7.35 -18.14
C TRP A 371 -2.38 6.42 -16.96
N PHE A 372 -3.05 5.26 -16.87
CA PHE A 372 -2.81 4.26 -15.84
C PHE A 372 -1.55 3.44 -16.09
N VAL A 373 -1.25 3.18 -17.36
CA VAL A 373 -0.20 2.21 -17.77
C VAL A 373 1.08 2.88 -18.24
N LYS A 374 1.27 4.19 -18.00
CA LYS A 374 2.41 4.96 -18.49
C LYS A 374 3.73 4.28 -18.10
N SER A 375 4.32 3.61 -19.07
CA SER A 375 5.53 2.81 -18.89
C SER A 375 6.76 3.69 -18.78
N PRO A 376 7.80 3.32 -18.02
CA PRO A 376 9.09 4.02 -18.05
C PRO A 376 9.82 3.90 -19.40
N LEU A 377 9.29 3.11 -20.34
CA LEU A 377 9.94 2.76 -21.60
C LEU A 377 9.40 3.54 -22.81
N GLU A 378 8.81 4.73 -22.60
CA GLU A 378 8.24 5.58 -23.66
C GLU A 378 9.21 5.92 -24.81
N HIS A 379 10.51 5.77 -24.57
CA HIS A 379 11.57 6.07 -25.54
C HIS A 379 11.80 4.97 -26.59
N ASP A 380 11.29 3.74 -26.41
CA ASP A 380 11.37 2.68 -27.44
C ASP A 380 10.06 2.60 -28.25
N LEU A 381 10.14 2.95 -29.55
CA LEU A 381 9.00 2.96 -30.47
C LEU A 381 8.38 1.58 -30.71
N ARG A 382 9.15 0.49 -30.65
CA ARG A 382 8.63 -0.88 -30.86
C ARG A 382 7.72 -1.26 -29.70
N TYR A 383 8.21 -1.02 -28.49
CA TYR A 383 7.49 -1.34 -27.28
C TYR A 383 6.24 -0.46 -27.18
N ASN A 384 6.36 0.86 -27.40
CA ASN A 384 5.24 1.79 -27.42
C ASN A 384 4.09 1.34 -28.34
N ARG A 385 4.38 0.84 -29.56
CA ARG A 385 3.34 0.29 -30.46
C ARG A 385 2.61 -0.92 -29.87
N LEU A 386 3.35 -1.84 -29.24
CA LEU A 386 2.76 -3.00 -28.56
C LEU A 386 1.93 -2.57 -27.34
N GLU A 387 2.38 -1.58 -26.58
CA GLU A 387 1.64 -1.00 -25.46
C GLU A 387 0.32 -0.36 -25.91
N LEU A 388 0.35 0.41 -27.00
CA LEU A 388 -0.85 1.00 -27.61
C LEU A 388 -1.84 -0.07 -28.05
N LEU A 389 -1.34 -1.11 -28.72
CA LEU A 389 -2.17 -2.23 -29.16
C LEU A 389 -2.75 -3.01 -27.97
N ALA A 390 -1.96 -3.24 -26.92
CA ALA A 390 -2.42 -3.92 -25.72
C ALA A 390 -3.49 -3.11 -24.98
N ALA A 391 -3.34 -1.78 -24.89
CA ALA A 391 -4.34 -0.90 -24.30
C ALA A 391 -5.67 -0.95 -25.08
N LEU A 392 -5.60 -0.90 -26.41
CA LEU A 392 -6.78 -1.04 -27.27
C LEU A 392 -7.49 -2.38 -27.06
N ILE A 393 -6.75 -3.49 -27.13
CA ILE A 393 -7.31 -4.84 -26.95
C ILE A 393 -7.86 -5.04 -25.53
N ALA A 394 -7.23 -4.45 -24.51
CA ALA A 394 -7.74 -4.50 -23.14
C ALA A 394 -9.11 -3.81 -22.99
N CYS A 395 -9.40 -2.79 -23.81
CA CYS A 395 -10.68 -2.09 -23.81
C CYS A 395 -11.71 -2.65 -24.81
N LEU A 396 -11.33 -3.63 -25.63
CA LEU A 396 -12.14 -4.10 -26.76
C LEU A 396 -13.34 -4.97 -26.35
N GLY A 397 -14.49 -4.69 -26.98
CA GLY A 397 -15.71 -5.51 -26.96
C GLY A 397 -16.73 -5.15 -25.86
N ARG A 398 -18.03 -5.33 -26.14
CA ARG A 398 -19.15 -5.12 -25.20
C ARG A 398 -19.02 -5.87 -23.87
N ALA A 399 -18.29 -6.98 -23.85
CA ALA A 399 -18.06 -7.73 -22.64
C ALA A 399 -17.23 -6.93 -21.63
N ALA A 400 -16.21 -6.19 -22.08
CA ALA A 400 -15.39 -5.32 -21.23
C ALA A 400 -16.22 -4.23 -20.53
N GLU A 401 -17.22 -3.66 -21.23
CA GLU A 401 -18.12 -2.63 -20.70
C GLU A 401 -19.08 -3.16 -19.61
N ARG A 402 -19.43 -4.43 -19.68
CA ARG A 402 -20.38 -5.08 -18.77
C ARG A 402 -19.71 -5.72 -17.56
N ILE A 403 -18.38 -5.71 -17.50
CA ILE A 403 -17.64 -6.28 -16.37
C ILE A 403 -18.05 -5.57 -15.09
N THR A 404 -18.40 -6.39 -14.10
CA THR A 404 -18.64 -5.94 -12.74
C THR A 404 -17.67 -6.67 -11.82
N ILE A 405 -16.86 -5.90 -11.11
CA ILE A 405 -15.94 -6.39 -10.10
C ILE A 405 -15.93 -5.39 -8.96
N LYS A 406 -16.13 -5.87 -7.74
CA LYS A 406 -16.35 -5.02 -6.58
C LYS A 406 -15.05 -4.87 -5.78
N ALA A 407 -14.61 -3.63 -5.62
CA ALA A 407 -13.60 -3.28 -4.64
C ALA A 407 -14.12 -3.55 -3.22
N TYR A 408 -13.33 -4.23 -2.37
CA TYR A 408 -13.69 -4.38 -0.97
C TYR A 408 -13.29 -3.14 -0.18
N TRP A 409 -14.28 -2.28 0.08
CA TRP A 409 -14.20 -1.20 1.04
C TRP A 409 -15.53 -1.06 1.77
N TYR A 410 -15.50 -1.05 3.10
CA TYR A 410 -16.72 -0.90 3.89
C TYR A 410 -17.28 0.52 3.72
N ARG A 411 -18.54 0.62 3.25
CA ARG A 411 -19.39 1.82 3.20
C ARG A 411 -19.17 2.84 2.08
N LYS A 412 -18.75 2.43 0.87
CA LYS A 412 -19.01 3.30 -0.29
C LYS A 412 -20.51 3.32 -0.56
N GLU A 413 -21.16 4.46 -0.32
CA GLU A 413 -22.61 4.63 -0.53
C GLU A 413 -22.95 4.90 -2.01
N THR A 414 -21.98 5.35 -2.82
CA THR A 414 -22.22 5.85 -4.18
C THR A 414 -21.31 5.28 -5.28
N SER A 415 -20.47 4.29 -4.98
CA SER A 415 -19.44 3.83 -5.93
C SER A 415 -19.94 2.80 -6.94
N SER A 416 -19.62 3.00 -8.21
CA SER A 416 -19.83 2.01 -9.27
C SER A 416 -18.95 0.76 -9.06
N ASN A 417 -19.49 -0.42 -9.37
CA ASN A 417 -18.73 -1.68 -9.46
C ASN A 417 -18.20 -1.94 -10.89
N ARG A 418 -18.38 -0.99 -11.82
CA ARG A 418 -17.96 -1.12 -13.21
C ARG A 418 -16.60 -0.44 -13.38
N PRO A 419 -15.52 -1.17 -13.72
CA PRO A 419 -14.21 -0.55 -13.95
C PRO A 419 -14.21 0.54 -15.03
N VAL A 420 -15.04 0.39 -16.08
CA VAL A 420 -15.15 1.36 -17.18
C VAL A 420 -15.62 2.74 -16.69
N TYR A 421 -16.51 2.79 -15.69
CA TYR A 421 -16.97 4.06 -15.09
C TYR A 421 -15.82 4.91 -14.56
N TYR A 422 -14.77 4.28 -14.03
CA TYR A 422 -13.59 4.98 -13.52
C TYR A 422 -12.62 5.34 -14.64
N LEU A 423 -12.51 4.49 -15.66
CA LEU A 423 -11.66 4.74 -16.83
C LEU A 423 -12.13 5.97 -17.62
N GLU A 424 -13.44 6.09 -17.85
CA GLU A 424 -14.07 7.20 -18.59
C GLU A 424 -13.86 8.57 -17.93
N ARG A 425 -13.45 8.60 -16.65
CA ARG A 425 -13.20 9.83 -15.88
C ARG A 425 -11.76 10.33 -15.96
N VAL A 426 -10.88 9.58 -16.61
CA VAL A 426 -9.47 9.94 -16.70
C VAL A 426 -9.20 10.66 -18.01
N GLN A 427 -8.91 11.95 -17.90
CA GLN A 427 -8.51 12.80 -19.02
C GLN A 427 -7.03 13.21 -18.92
N GLY A 428 -6.43 13.08 -17.73
CA GLY A 428 -5.01 13.26 -17.51
C GLY A 428 -4.49 12.62 -16.22
N PHE A 429 -3.17 12.64 -16.04
CA PHE A 429 -2.49 12.04 -14.87
C PHE A 429 -3.03 12.53 -13.52
N LYS A 430 -3.46 13.79 -13.42
CA LYS A 430 -4.04 14.36 -12.20
C LYS A 430 -5.34 13.69 -11.78
N ASP A 431 -6.10 13.14 -12.73
CA ASP A 431 -7.41 12.51 -12.45
C ASP A 431 -7.28 11.14 -11.80
N LEU A 432 -6.11 10.49 -11.93
CA LEU A 432 -5.81 9.22 -11.27
C LEU A 432 -5.94 9.34 -9.74
N ALA A 433 -5.69 10.53 -9.19
CA ALA A 433 -5.91 10.83 -7.78
C ALA A 433 -7.38 10.75 -7.34
N GLY A 434 -8.33 10.71 -8.27
CA GLY A 434 -9.76 10.50 -7.99
C GLY A 434 -10.21 9.04 -8.15
N ILE A 435 -9.33 8.14 -8.62
CA ILE A 435 -9.68 6.76 -8.94
C ILE A 435 -9.26 5.82 -7.80
N PRO A 436 -10.15 4.93 -7.32
CA PRO A 436 -9.77 3.93 -6.31
C PRO A 436 -8.65 3.02 -6.83
N GLU A 437 -7.65 2.74 -5.99
CA GLU A 437 -6.50 1.90 -6.34
C GLU A 437 -6.93 0.53 -6.87
N PHE A 438 -7.98 -0.07 -6.31
CA PHE A 438 -8.52 -1.33 -6.83
C PHE A 438 -8.78 -1.29 -8.34
N TYR A 439 -9.36 -0.20 -8.85
CA TYR A 439 -9.69 -0.07 -10.27
C TYR A 439 -8.50 0.36 -11.11
N GLN A 440 -7.53 1.09 -10.52
CA GLN A 440 -6.24 1.33 -11.18
C GLN A 440 -5.51 0.01 -11.43
N GLU A 441 -5.39 -0.82 -10.39
CA GLU A 441 -4.79 -2.15 -10.44
C GLU A 441 -5.52 -3.11 -11.38
N TYR A 442 -6.86 -3.08 -11.40
CA TYR A 442 -7.65 -3.86 -12.35
C TYR A 442 -7.25 -3.56 -13.80
N TRP A 443 -7.22 -2.28 -14.18
CA TRP A 443 -6.92 -1.87 -15.54
C TRP A 443 -5.47 -2.14 -15.92
N PHE A 444 -4.56 -1.85 -14.99
CA PHE A 444 -3.14 -2.14 -15.18
C PHE A 444 -2.90 -3.65 -15.41
N ARG A 445 -3.48 -4.53 -14.58
CA ARG A 445 -3.27 -5.98 -14.69
C ARG A 445 -3.94 -6.57 -15.92
N ARG A 446 -5.11 -6.05 -16.31
CA ARG A 446 -5.78 -6.42 -17.56
C ARG A 446 -4.90 -6.07 -18.76
N TYR A 447 -4.36 -4.86 -18.79
CA TYR A 447 -3.40 -4.42 -19.80
C TYR A 447 -2.15 -5.33 -19.83
N ALA A 448 -1.52 -5.57 -18.68
CA ALA A 448 -0.30 -6.37 -18.59
C ALA A 448 -0.51 -7.81 -19.08
N LEU A 449 -1.67 -8.42 -18.80
CA LEU A 449 -2.03 -9.74 -19.32
C LEU A 449 -2.15 -9.73 -20.85
N VAL A 450 -2.84 -8.74 -21.42
CA VAL A 450 -2.95 -8.60 -22.89
C VAL A 450 -1.57 -8.42 -23.51
N LEU A 451 -0.76 -7.51 -22.97
CA LEU A 451 0.60 -7.28 -23.45
C LEU A 451 1.45 -8.56 -23.41
N SER A 452 1.39 -9.30 -22.32
CA SER A 452 2.09 -10.59 -22.16
C SER A 452 1.67 -11.60 -23.23
N ARG A 453 0.38 -11.66 -23.56
CA ARG A 453 -0.15 -12.52 -24.64
C ARG A 453 0.34 -12.11 -26.02
N LEU A 454 0.42 -10.80 -26.31
CA LEU A 454 0.91 -10.31 -27.60
C LEU A 454 2.35 -10.74 -27.86
N VAL A 455 3.20 -10.76 -26.83
CA VAL A 455 4.59 -11.20 -26.94
C VAL A 455 4.78 -12.68 -26.57
N LEU A 456 3.70 -13.47 -26.60
CA LEU A 456 3.71 -14.92 -26.36
C LEU A 456 4.39 -15.33 -25.05
N SER A 457 4.24 -14.49 -24.02
CA SER A 457 4.88 -14.65 -22.71
C SER A 457 3.85 -14.57 -21.57
N GLU A 458 2.69 -15.19 -21.73
CA GLU A 458 1.68 -15.30 -20.65
C GLU A 458 2.21 -16.11 -19.44
N ASP A 459 3.17 -17.02 -19.67
CA ASP A 459 3.97 -17.70 -18.65
C ASP A 459 4.59 -16.69 -17.67
N LEU A 460 5.23 -15.64 -18.18
CA LEU A 460 5.88 -14.62 -17.37
C LEU A 460 4.89 -13.86 -16.48
N TRP A 461 3.68 -13.59 -16.98
CA TRP A 461 2.64 -12.96 -16.18
C TRP A 461 2.23 -13.84 -14.99
N HIS A 462 2.08 -15.15 -15.22
CA HIS A 462 1.81 -16.12 -14.16
C HIS A 462 2.99 -16.25 -13.19
N GLU A 463 4.22 -16.35 -13.69
CA GLU A 463 5.44 -16.41 -12.87
C GLU A 463 5.59 -15.19 -11.98
N ASN A 464 5.37 -13.98 -12.50
CA ASN A 464 5.41 -12.74 -11.72
C ASN A 464 4.35 -12.73 -10.61
N ASN A 465 3.15 -13.23 -10.89
CA ASN A 465 2.10 -13.32 -9.89
C ASN A 465 2.47 -14.31 -8.77
N GLN A 466 3.07 -15.46 -9.10
CA GLN A 466 3.55 -16.43 -8.10
C GLN A 466 4.73 -15.88 -7.28
N PHE A 467 5.66 -15.23 -7.97
CA PHE A 467 6.81 -14.55 -7.36
C PHE A 467 6.34 -13.53 -6.31
N GLU A 468 5.40 -12.65 -6.65
CA GLU A 468 4.88 -11.60 -5.74
C GLU A 468 4.25 -12.20 -4.48
N GLN A 469 3.48 -13.30 -4.61
CA GLN A 469 2.90 -14.01 -3.46
C GLN A 469 3.96 -14.61 -2.55
N PHE A 470 4.95 -15.30 -3.15
CA PHE A 470 5.98 -15.99 -2.42
C PHE A 470 6.94 -15.03 -1.71
N GLU A 471 7.37 -13.97 -2.42
CA GLU A 471 8.21 -12.90 -1.87
C GLU A 471 7.53 -12.26 -0.65
N CYS A 472 6.23 -11.95 -0.75
CA CYS A 472 5.45 -11.37 0.33
C CYS A 472 5.38 -12.29 1.55
N ALA A 473 4.97 -13.54 1.34
CA ALA A 473 4.91 -14.53 2.42
C ALA A 473 6.27 -14.73 3.10
N ARG A 474 7.36 -14.70 2.33
CA ARG A 474 8.72 -14.84 2.85
C ARG A 474 9.16 -13.65 3.68
N ILE A 475 8.92 -12.43 3.21
CA ILE A 475 9.23 -11.20 3.95
C ILE A 475 8.45 -11.16 5.27
N ILE A 476 7.15 -11.46 5.26
CA ILE A 476 6.33 -11.50 6.49
C ILE A 476 6.89 -12.50 7.49
N ARG A 477 7.25 -13.71 7.03
CA ARG A 477 7.87 -14.75 7.86
C ARG A 477 9.22 -14.33 8.43
N LEU A 478 9.98 -13.51 7.71
CA LEU A 478 11.26 -13.00 8.18
C LEU A 478 11.08 -12.15 9.45
N PHE A 479 10.12 -11.22 9.46
CA PHE A 479 9.79 -10.40 10.64
C PHE A 479 9.17 -11.19 11.81
N GLN A 480 8.83 -12.47 11.60
CA GLN A 480 8.38 -13.38 12.67
C GLN A 480 9.53 -14.24 13.24
N THR A 481 10.66 -14.30 12.55
CA THR A 481 11.78 -15.23 12.83
C THR A 481 13.12 -14.53 13.05
N HIS A 482 13.13 -13.20 13.02
CA HIS A 482 14.31 -12.37 13.26
C HIS A 482 13.90 -11.14 14.06
N SER A 483 14.88 -10.47 14.66
CA SER A 483 14.68 -9.09 15.14
C SER A 483 14.26 -8.19 13.97
N PHE A 484 13.54 -7.11 14.25
CA PHE A 484 13.09 -6.15 13.26
C PHE A 484 14.25 -5.51 12.52
N ARG A 485 15.36 -5.24 13.21
CA ARG A 485 16.57 -4.68 12.58
C ARG A 485 17.22 -5.69 11.62
N ASP A 486 17.37 -6.94 12.03
CA ASP A 486 17.97 -7.97 11.17
C ASP A 486 17.07 -8.31 9.98
N ALA A 487 15.77 -8.44 10.21
CA ALA A 487 14.78 -8.65 9.15
C ALA A 487 14.81 -7.50 8.15
N ALA A 488 14.78 -6.25 8.63
CA ALA A 488 14.84 -5.07 7.78
C ALA A 488 16.16 -5.01 6.99
N ALA A 489 17.30 -5.32 7.62
CA ALA A 489 18.60 -5.34 6.96
C ALA A 489 18.65 -6.38 5.83
N LEU A 490 18.20 -7.60 6.08
CA LEU A 490 18.13 -8.69 5.09
C LEU A 490 17.22 -8.30 3.91
N VAL A 491 16.02 -7.79 4.19
CA VAL A 491 15.09 -7.37 3.12
C VAL A 491 15.66 -6.20 2.34
N ASN A 492 16.28 -5.22 3.00
CA ASN A 492 16.87 -4.07 2.32
C ASN A 492 18.04 -4.50 1.41
N ALA A 493 18.88 -5.43 1.86
CA ALA A 493 19.96 -6.00 1.05
C ALA A 493 19.40 -6.73 -0.18
N TYR A 494 18.39 -7.56 0.03
CA TYR A 494 17.67 -8.26 -1.04
C TYR A 494 17.05 -7.28 -2.06
N LEU A 495 16.33 -6.26 -1.60
CA LEU A 495 15.68 -5.27 -2.47
C LEU A 495 16.71 -4.46 -3.28
N LYS A 496 17.86 -4.09 -2.67
CA LYS A 496 18.96 -3.43 -3.38
C LYS A 496 19.58 -4.33 -4.45
N ALA A 497 19.79 -5.60 -4.14
CA ALA A 497 20.30 -6.57 -5.11
C ALA A 497 19.33 -6.77 -6.28
N SER A 498 18.02 -6.86 -6.01
CA SER A 498 16.98 -7.06 -7.04
C SER A 498 16.76 -5.86 -7.97
N ARG A 499 17.23 -4.66 -7.59
CA ARG A 499 17.15 -3.44 -8.42
C ARG A 499 18.29 -3.30 -9.42
N SER A 500 19.32 -4.13 -9.31
CA SER A 500 20.37 -4.19 -10.32
C SER A 500 19.82 -5.02 -11.49
N PRO A 501 19.70 -4.48 -12.72
CA PRO A 501 19.40 -5.34 -13.87
C PRO A 501 20.46 -6.44 -13.89
N PRO A 502 20.11 -7.68 -14.30
CA PRO A 502 21.12 -8.71 -14.49
C PRO A 502 22.21 -8.11 -15.37
N SER A 503 23.45 -8.08 -14.87
CA SER A 503 24.59 -7.65 -15.66
C SER A 503 24.57 -8.51 -16.92
N VAL A 504 24.25 -7.89 -18.05
CA VAL A 504 24.36 -8.53 -19.35
C VAL A 504 25.83 -8.93 -19.44
N GLY A 505 26.09 -10.22 -19.27
CA GLY A 505 27.42 -10.78 -19.41
C GLY A 505 27.98 -10.28 -20.73
N GLY A 506 29.11 -9.59 -20.67
CA GLY A 506 29.81 -9.13 -21.86
C GLY A 506 29.98 -10.30 -22.84
N PRO A 507 30.05 -10.02 -24.15
CA PRO A 507 30.20 -11.06 -25.15
C PRO A 507 31.41 -11.94 -24.78
N PRO A 508 31.32 -13.28 -24.97
CA PRO A 508 32.50 -14.11 -24.82
C PRO A 508 33.57 -13.55 -25.77
N GLY A 509 34.73 -13.24 -25.20
CA GLY A 509 35.88 -12.77 -25.95
C GLY A 509 36.22 -13.72 -27.10
N ALA A 510 36.73 -13.10 -28.16
CA ALA A 510 37.23 -13.71 -29.39
C ALA A 510 38.13 -14.94 -29.18
#